data_AF-A0AAN7XN79-F1
#
_entry.id   AF-A0AAN7XN79-F1
#
_cell.length_a   1.000
_cell.length_b   1.000
_cell.length_c   1.000
_cell.angle_alpha   90.00
_cell.angle_beta   90.00
_cell.angle_gamma   90.00
#
_symmetry.space_group_name_H-M   'P 1'
#
loop_
_entity.id
_entity.type
_entity.pdbx_description
1 polymer ?
#
loop_
_entity_poly.entity_id
_entity_poly.type
_entity_poly.pdbx_seq_one_letter_code
_entity_poly.pdbx_strand_id
1 'polypeptide(L)'
;MKILSAAKKVQNLEYAGSPIYIAQDLSLAVREKRRSFNDVCQKLLDKKIRFVMRYPARLVVNYRGSEHTFENAYEAQTFVDGSLE
;
A
#
# COMPACT_ATOMS: atom_id res chain seq x y z
N MET A 1 9.77 8.10 -1.78
CA MET A 1 9.41 9.54 -1.83
C MET A 1 9.54 10.13 -0.45
N LYS A 2 10.51 11.04 -0.22
CA LYS A 2 10.89 11.52 1.12
C LYS A 2 9.77 12.32 1.82
N ILE A 3 9.02 13.14 1.06
CA ILE A 3 7.98 14.03 1.59
C ILE A 3 6.77 13.25 2.10
N LEU A 4 6.24 12.32 1.31
CA LEU A 4 5.11 11.47 1.72
C LEU A 4 5.47 10.57 2.91
N SER A 5 6.70 10.06 2.93
CA SER A 5 7.19 9.28 4.06
C SER A 5 7.29 10.12 5.33
N ALA A 6 7.67 11.40 5.22
CA ALA A 6 7.68 12.33 6.35
C ALA A 6 6.26 12.69 6.79
N ALA A 7 5.37 13.03 5.84
CA ALA A 7 3.97 13.33 6.12
C ALA A 7 3.24 12.16 6.80
N LYS A 8 3.54 10.91 6.43
CA LYS A 8 2.95 9.71 7.06
C LYS A 8 3.47 9.44 8.48
N LYS A 9 4.66 9.95 8.83
CA LYS A 9 5.20 9.85 10.20
C LYS A 9 4.61 10.88 11.14
N VAL A 10 4.12 12.00 10.60
CA VAL A 10 3.50 13.07 11.37
C VAL A 10 2.00 12.81 11.41
N GLN A 11 1.47 12.45 12.57
CA GLN A 11 0.06 12.10 12.72
C GLN A 11 -0.88 13.29 12.50
N ASN A 12 -0.42 14.51 12.80
CA ASN A 12 -1.18 15.76 12.64
C ASN A 12 -0.32 16.77 11.86
N LEU A 13 -0.53 16.87 10.55
CA LEU A 13 0.19 17.83 9.71
C LEU A 13 -0.62 19.13 9.69
N GLU A 14 -0.08 20.20 10.26
CA GLU A 14 -0.78 21.49 10.40
C GLU A 14 -0.05 22.58 9.64
N TYR A 15 -0.82 23.46 8.99
CA TYR A 15 -0.32 24.68 8.38
C TYR A 15 -1.24 25.83 8.79
N ALA A 16 -0.65 26.86 9.43
CA ALA A 16 -1.39 28.02 9.93
C ALA A 16 -2.61 27.65 10.82
N GLY A 17 -2.47 26.62 11.66
CA GLY A 17 -3.55 26.14 12.54
C GLY A 17 -4.65 25.32 11.85
N SER A 18 -4.50 25.03 10.56
CA SER A 18 -5.42 24.16 9.80
C SER A 18 -4.77 22.80 9.50
N PRO A 19 -5.49 21.69 9.67
CA PRO A 19 -4.99 20.38 9.30
C PRO A 19 -4.87 20.27 7.77
N ILE A 20 -3.72 19.83 7.28
CA ILE A 20 -3.45 19.63 5.85
C ILE A 20 -3.15 18.16 5.55
N TYR A 21 -3.59 17.69 4.38
CA TYR A 21 -3.38 16.32 3.92
C TYR A 21 -2.55 16.32 2.65
N ILE A 22 -1.37 15.67 2.70
CA ILE A 22 -0.50 15.51 1.53
C ILE A 22 -0.73 14.13 0.93
N ALA A 23 -1.37 14.08 -0.23
CA ALA A 23 -1.56 12.88 -1.02
C ALA A 23 -0.82 12.97 -2.36
N GLN A 24 -0.57 11.82 -2.98
CA GLN A 24 -0.13 11.78 -4.37
C GLN A 24 -1.29 12.17 -5.27
N ASP A 25 -1.03 13.00 -6.28
CA ASP A 25 -1.93 13.17 -7.41
C ASP A 25 -1.91 11.88 -8.24
N LEU A 26 -2.99 11.12 -8.14
CA LEU A 26 -3.14 9.83 -8.80
C LEU A 26 -4.39 9.87 -9.67
N SER A 27 -4.24 9.48 -10.94
CA SER A 27 -5.38 9.34 -11.85
C SER A 27 -6.41 8.35 -11.30
N LEU A 28 -7.68 8.51 -11.70
CA LEU A 28 -8.80 7.70 -11.24
C LEU A 28 -8.53 6.19 -11.41
N ALA A 29 -8.03 5.78 -12.58
CA ALA A 29 -7.66 4.40 -12.89
C ALA A 29 -6.61 3.82 -11.91
N VAL A 30 -5.67 4.64 -11.45
CA VAL A 30 -4.65 4.22 -10.47
C VAL A 30 -5.27 4.08 -9.08
N ARG A 31 -6.17 4.99 -8.70
CA ARG A 31 -6.91 4.91 -7.43
C ARG A 31 -7.80 3.67 -7.36
N GLU A 32 -8.50 3.33 -8.45
CA GLU A 32 -9.33 2.13 -8.52
C GLU A 32 -8.49 0.87 -8.42
N LYS A 33 -7.39 0.77 -9.17
CA LYS A 33 -6.44 -0.35 -9.02
C LYS A 33 -5.98 -0.48 -7.57
N ARG A 34 -5.59 0.63 -6.92
CA ARG A 34 -5.18 0.59 -5.51
C ARG A 34 -6.29 0.14 -4.57
N ARG A 35 -7.54 0.51 -4.84
CA ARG A 35 -8.71 0.06 -4.07
C ARG A 35 -8.90 -1.45 -4.20
N SER A 36 -8.65 -2.04 -5.36
CA SER A 36 -8.70 -3.51 -5.53
C SER A 36 -7.70 -4.25 -4.64
N PHE A 37 -6.54 -3.64 -4.34
CA PHE A 37 -5.57 -4.21 -3.39
C PHE A 37 -5.94 -4.00 -1.92
N ASN A 38 -7.01 -3.28 -1.59
CA ASN A 38 -7.35 -2.96 -0.19
C ASN A 38 -7.68 -4.21 0.64
N ASP A 39 -8.38 -5.18 0.03
CA ASP A 39 -8.68 -6.47 0.66
C ASP A 39 -7.40 -7.27 0.97
N VAL A 40 -6.49 -7.33 -0.01
CA VAL A 40 -5.18 -7.99 0.15
C VAL A 40 -4.33 -7.29 1.21
N CYS A 41 -4.29 -5.96 1.21
CA CYS A 41 -3.60 -5.17 2.23
C CYS A 41 -4.15 -5.41 3.63
N GLN A 42 -5.47 -5.54 3.79
CA GLN A 42 -6.09 -5.89 5.08
C GLN A 42 -5.61 -7.26 5.58
N LYS A 43 -5.61 -8.28 4.71
CA LYS A 43 -5.09 -9.62 5.05
C LYS A 43 -3.60 -9.60 5.39
N LEU A 44 -2.80 -8.81 4.68
CA LEU A 44 -1.36 -8.65 4.97
C LEU A 44 -1.11 -7.94 6.30
N LEU A 45 -1.93 -6.94 6.65
CA LEU A 45 -1.88 -6.25 7.95
C LEU A 45 -2.23 -7.20 9.10
N ASP A 46 -3.29 -7.99 8.96
CA ASP A 46 -3.70 -9.00 9.94
C ASP A 46 -2.57 -10.01 10.22
N LYS A 47 -1.92 -10.49 9.16
CA LYS A 47 -0.77 -11.41 9.25
C LYS A 47 0.55 -10.75 9.66
N LYS A 48 0.58 -9.44 9.93
CA LYS A 48 1.78 -8.64 10.21
C LYS A 48 2.89 -8.78 9.16
N ILE A 49 2.53 -9.02 7.90
CA ILE A 49 3.49 -9.10 6.80
C ILE A 49 3.85 -7.69 6.36
N ARG A 50 5.14 -7.43 6.12
CA ARG A 50 5.57 -6.11 5.61
C ARG A 50 5.25 -6.01 4.13
N PHE A 51 4.51 -4.98 3.76
CA PHE A 51 4.23 -4.67 2.37
C PHE A 51 4.40 -3.18 2.09
N VAL A 52 4.69 -2.86 0.83
CA VAL A 52 4.86 -1.51 0.33
C VAL A 52 4.10 -1.39 -0.97
N MET A 53 3.24 -0.39 -1.06
CA MET A 53 2.58 -0.06 -2.32
C MET A 53 3.43 0.94 -3.09
N ARG A 54 3.97 0.53 -4.25
CA ARG A 54 4.71 1.39 -5.17
C ARG A 54 3.80 1.99 -6.23
N TYR A 55 4.20 3.16 -6.73
CA TYR A 55 3.58 3.78 -7.88
C TYR A 55 3.76 2.88 -9.13
N PRO A 56 2.77 2.78 -10.03
CA PRO A 56 1.41 3.34 -9.93
C PRO A 56 0.49 2.55 -8.99
N ALA A 57 0.45 1.22 -9.10
CA ALA A 57 -0.33 0.32 -8.25
C ALA A 57 0.34 -1.05 -8.17
N ARG A 58 1.61 -1.08 -7.77
CA ARG A 58 2.38 -2.33 -7.59
C ARG A 58 2.47 -2.66 -6.11
N LEU A 59 1.97 -3.81 -5.69
CA LEU A 59 2.07 -4.28 -4.32
C LEU A 59 3.34 -5.09 -4.15
N VAL A 60 4.25 -4.60 -3.32
CA VAL A 60 5.50 -5.30 -2.98
C VAL A 60 5.33 -5.90 -1.59
N VAL A 61 5.39 -7.22 -1.50
CA VAL A 61 5.26 -7.98 -0.25
C VAL A 61 6.60 -8.60 0.09
N ASN A 62 7.06 -8.41 1.33
CA ASN A 62 8.25 -9.08 1.83
C ASN A 62 7.81 -10.29 2.68
N TYR A 63 8.01 -11.50 2.14
CA TYR A 63 7.62 -12.74 2.79
C TYR A 63 8.81 -13.72 2.81
N ARG A 64 9.15 -14.25 3.99
CA ARG A 64 10.26 -15.22 4.20
C ARG A 64 11.61 -14.79 3.59
N GLY A 65 11.91 -13.50 3.56
CA GLY A 65 13.17 -12.98 3.00
C GLY A 65 13.15 -12.77 1.48
N SER A 66 12.05 -13.12 0.80
CA SER A 66 11.84 -12.86 -0.63
C SER A 66 10.92 -11.65 -0.82
N GLU A 67 11.30 -10.78 -1.75
CA GLU A 67 10.45 -9.67 -2.19
C GLU A 67 9.60 -10.14 -3.38
N HIS A 68 8.28 -10.18 -3.19
CA HIS A 68 7.32 -10.50 -4.23
C HIS A 68 6.62 -9.23 -4.69
N THR A 69 6.66 -8.94 -5.99
CA THR A 69 5.99 -7.78 -6.57
C THR A 69 4.79 -8.25 -7.39
N PHE A 70 3.63 -7.67 -7.11
CA PHE A 70 2.37 -7.97 -7.80
C PHE A 70 1.85 -6.71 -8.48
N GLU A 71 1.47 -6.85 -9.75
CA GLU A 71 0.84 -5.77 -10.54
C GLU A 71 -0.68 -5.89 -10.57
N ASN A 72 -1.19 -7.05 -10.17
CA ASN A 72 -2.61 -7.38 -10.15
C ASN A 72 -3.07 -7.81 -8.76
N ALA A 73 -4.27 -7.36 -8.37
CA ALA A 73 -4.84 -7.68 -7.07
C ALA A 73 -5.17 -9.18 -6.96
N TYR A 74 -5.58 -9.80 -8.07
CA TYR A 74 -5.89 -11.22 -8.12
C TYR A 74 -4.65 -12.09 -7.82
N GLU A 75 -3.52 -11.82 -8.48
CA GLU A 75 -2.26 -12.55 -8.23
C GLU A 75 -1.79 -12.39 -6.78
N ALA A 76 -1.91 -11.18 -6.22
CA ALA A 76 -1.55 -10.94 -4.83
C ALA A 76 -2.49 -11.68 -3.86
N GLN A 77 -3.79 -11.75 -4.17
CA GLN A 77 -4.75 -12.48 -3.37
C GLN A 77 -4.49 -13.98 -3.42
N THR A 78 -4.29 -14.55 -4.61
CA THR A 78 -3.90 -15.96 -4.79
C THR A 78 -2.59 -16.26 -4.07
N PHE A 79 -1.63 -15.34 -4.05
CA PHE A 79 -0.39 -15.55 -3.28
C PHE A 79 -0.64 -15.56 -1.77
N VAL A 80 -1.48 -14.66 -1.25
CA VAL A 80 -1.81 -14.59 0.19
C VAL A 80 -2.64 -15.79 0.65
N ASP A 81 -3.48 -16.31 -0.25
CA ASP A 81 -4.33 -17.50 -0.07
C ASP A 81 -3.52 -18.80 -0.24
N GLY A 82 -2.79 -18.97 -1.34
CA GLY A 82 -1.96 -20.15 -1.60
C GLY A 82 -0.70 -20.26 -0.74
N SER A 83 -0.20 -19.16 -0.15
CA SER A 83 0.84 -19.25 0.89
C SER A 83 0.30 -19.71 2.25
N LEU A 84 -1.02 -19.96 2.38
CA LEU A 84 -1.66 -20.54 3.57
C LEU A 84 -1.82 -22.07 3.51
N GLU A 85 -1.43 -22.73 2.41
CA GLU A 85 -1.42 -24.19 2.32
C GLU A 85 -0.08 -24.80 2.75
#